data_AF-Q28C84-F1
#
_entry.id   AF-Q28C84-F1
#
_cell.length_a   1.000
_cell.length_b   1.000
_cell.length_c   1.000
_cell.angle_alpha   90.00
_cell.angle_beta   90.00
_cell.angle_gamma   90.00
#
_symmetry.space_group_name_H-M   'P 1'
#
loop_
_entity.id
_entity.type
_entity.pdbx_description
1 polymer ?
#
loop_
_entity_poly.entity_id
_entity_poly.type
_entity_poly.pdbx_seq_one_letter_code
_entity_poly.pdbx_strand_id
1 'polypeptide(L)'
;MTSLTQRSSGLVQRRTEASRSDRERAAEGEEEERDRDGQEEDERGGDKEARLTLMEEVLLLGLKDREGYTSFWNDCISAGLRGCMLIELAFRGRIALESGGMRRKSLLARKVTFKSDAPTGDVMLDEALKHIKESPTPETVQSWIELLSGETWNPLKLHFQLRNVRERLAKNLVEKGVLTTEKQNFLLFDMTTHPLTNNNIKQRLIKKVQEAVLDKWVKDPHRMERRLLALIYLAHSSDVIENAFAPLLDDQYDLAMKRVRQLLDLDPEVESTKPNANEILWAVVATFTK
;
A
#
# COMPACT_ATOMS: atom_id res chain seq x y z
N MET A 1 43.90 63.38 14.57
CA MET A 1 43.96 63.44 13.08
C MET A 1 45.13 62.56 12.70
N THR A 2 45.05 61.44 11.98
CA THR A 2 44.23 61.08 10.81
C THR A 2 44.26 59.55 10.69
N SER A 3 43.15 58.95 10.27
CA SER A 3 42.94 57.49 10.08
C SER A 3 43.66 56.94 8.85
N LEU A 4 43.98 55.64 8.85
CA LEU A 4 43.86 54.78 7.67
C LEU A 4 43.74 53.29 8.07
N THR A 5 42.59 52.72 7.74
CA THR A 5 42.17 51.32 7.86
C THR A 5 42.70 50.49 6.68
N GLN A 6 43.15 49.26 6.94
CA GLN A 6 43.47 48.28 5.90
C GLN A 6 42.63 46.99 6.08
N ARG A 7 42.15 46.48 4.93
CA ARG A 7 40.96 45.66 4.71
C ARG A 7 41.13 44.17 5.06
N SER A 8 40.04 43.57 5.55
CA SER A 8 39.80 42.13 5.57
C SER A 8 39.45 41.60 4.18
N SER A 9 40.02 40.46 3.81
CA SER A 9 39.71 39.68 2.61
C SER A 9 38.80 38.51 3.02
N GLY A 10 37.54 38.55 2.61
CA GLY A 10 36.61 37.44 2.69
C GLY A 10 35.96 37.24 1.33
N LEU A 11 36.31 36.17 0.63
CA LEU A 11 35.70 35.77 -0.64
C LEU A 11 34.27 35.30 -0.39
N VAL A 12 33.29 36.12 -0.77
CA VAL A 12 31.88 35.71 -0.86
C VAL A 12 31.67 35.09 -2.24
N GLN A 13 31.60 33.75 -2.30
CA GLN A 13 31.17 33.03 -3.51
C GLN A 13 29.67 33.24 -3.71
N ARG A 14 29.32 34.00 -4.76
CA ARG A 14 27.94 34.20 -5.20
C ARG A 14 27.48 32.94 -5.95
N ARG A 15 26.69 32.07 -5.31
CA ARG A 15 26.00 30.95 -5.98
C ARG A 15 24.96 31.54 -6.96
N THR A 16 25.14 31.28 -8.25
CA THR A 16 24.21 31.67 -9.32
C THR A 16 23.04 30.69 -9.43
N GLU A 17 21.87 31.20 -9.82
CA GLU A 17 20.61 30.47 -9.95
C GLU A 17 20.68 29.26 -10.91
N ALA A 18 21.56 29.31 -11.92
CA ALA A 18 21.83 28.19 -12.81
C ALA A 18 22.33 26.93 -12.08
N SER A 19 23.14 27.08 -11.02
CA SER A 19 23.64 25.95 -10.23
C SER A 19 22.57 25.28 -9.35
N ARG A 20 21.44 25.97 -9.14
CA ARG A 20 20.31 25.47 -8.38
C ARG A 20 19.34 24.72 -9.27
N SER A 21 19.05 25.24 -10.47
CA SER A 21 18.23 24.54 -11.46
C SER A 21 18.84 23.24 -11.95
N ASP A 22 20.18 23.20 -12.11
CA ASP A 22 20.87 21.97 -12.52
C ASP A 22 20.86 20.91 -11.43
N ARG A 23 20.87 21.31 -10.15
CA ARG A 23 20.74 20.38 -9.02
C ARG A 23 19.32 19.87 -8.83
N GLU A 24 18.31 20.72 -9.06
CA GLU A 24 16.90 20.32 -9.01
C GLU A 24 16.58 19.35 -10.15
N ARG A 25 17.06 19.60 -11.38
CA ARG A 25 16.92 18.66 -12.50
C ARG A 25 17.70 17.36 -12.33
N ALA A 26 18.89 17.42 -11.74
CA ALA A 26 19.65 16.21 -11.43
C ALA A 26 18.98 15.39 -10.31
N ALA A 27 18.38 16.04 -9.32
CA ALA A 27 17.63 15.37 -8.26
C ALA A 27 16.33 14.74 -8.80
N GLU A 28 15.59 15.44 -9.66
CA GLU A 28 14.40 14.89 -10.33
C GLU A 28 14.75 13.69 -11.24
N GLY A 29 15.85 13.78 -11.99
CA GLY A 29 16.33 12.66 -12.82
C GLY A 29 16.81 11.44 -12.01
N GLU A 30 17.48 11.67 -10.88
CA GLU A 30 17.90 10.59 -9.97
C GLU A 30 16.71 9.95 -9.23
N GLU A 31 15.65 10.70 -8.94
CA GLU A 31 14.40 10.15 -8.38
C GLU A 31 13.64 9.32 -9.43
N GLU A 32 13.54 9.79 -10.68
CA GLU A 32 12.88 9.06 -11.78
C GLU A 32 13.63 7.76 -12.17
N GLU A 33 14.96 7.78 -12.20
CA GLU A 33 15.76 6.57 -12.48
C GLU A 33 15.67 5.54 -11.34
N ARG A 34 15.60 5.96 -10.08
CA ARG A 34 15.44 5.05 -8.93
C ARG A 34 14.03 4.48 -8.79
N ASP A 35 13.00 5.25 -9.14
CA ASP A 35 11.63 4.74 -9.22
C ASP A 35 11.46 3.69 -10.32
N ARG A 36 12.22 3.81 -11.42
CA ARG A 36 12.30 2.78 -12.48
C ARG A 36 12.97 1.49 -11.99
N ASP A 37 14.10 1.59 -11.31
CA ASP A 37 14.82 0.40 -10.78
C ASP A 37 13.96 -0.39 -9.79
N GLY A 38 13.09 0.30 -9.03
CA GLY A 38 12.11 -0.33 -8.15
C GLY A 38 10.91 -1.01 -8.84
N GLN A 39 10.58 -0.62 -10.08
CA GLN A 39 9.55 -1.28 -10.90
C GLN A 39 10.09 -2.55 -11.57
N GLU A 40 11.39 -2.60 -11.91
CA GLU A 40 12.00 -3.75 -12.57
C GLU A 40 12.15 -4.98 -11.64
N GLU A 41 12.33 -4.78 -10.33
CA GLU A 41 12.35 -5.90 -9.37
C GLU A 41 10.98 -6.60 -9.24
N ASP A 42 9.89 -5.85 -9.40
CA ASP A 42 8.50 -6.34 -9.38
C ASP A 42 8.13 -7.16 -10.64
N GLU A 43 8.93 -7.11 -11.70
CA GLU A 43 8.73 -7.84 -12.96
C GLU A 43 9.53 -9.15 -13.07
N ARG A 44 10.43 -9.45 -12.12
CA ARG A 44 11.26 -10.68 -12.13
C ARG A 44 10.58 -11.94 -11.57
N GLY A 45 9.26 -11.94 -11.43
CA GLY A 45 8.46 -13.13 -11.09
C GLY A 45 8.01 -13.86 -12.36
N GLY A 46 8.41 -15.13 -12.51
CA GLY A 46 8.26 -15.92 -13.74
C GLY A 46 6.92 -15.82 -14.47
N ASP A 47 7.04 -15.68 -15.80
CA ASP A 47 6.07 -15.42 -16.88
C ASP A 47 4.89 -16.43 -17.04
N LYS A 48 4.49 -17.15 -15.98
CA LYS A 48 3.39 -18.13 -16.01
C LYS A 48 2.46 -18.07 -14.79
N GLU A 49 2.68 -17.17 -13.85
CA GLU A 49 1.92 -17.11 -12.60
C GLU A 49 0.97 -15.92 -12.53
N ALA A 50 -0.22 -16.12 -11.96
CA ALA A 50 -1.19 -15.06 -11.74
C ALA A 50 -0.62 -13.99 -10.80
N ARG A 51 -0.34 -12.80 -11.33
CA ARG A 51 0.11 -11.64 -10.55
C ARG A 51 -1.07 -11.05 -9.77
N LEU A 52 -1.02 -11.17 -8.45
CA LEU A 52 -2.08 -10.67 -7.56
C LEU A 52 -1.81 -9.23 -7.10
N THR A 53 -2.86 -8.45 -6.86
CA THR A 53 -2.80 -7.14 -6.17
C THR A 53 -2.80 -7.33 -4.65
N LEU A 54 -2.40 -6.31 -3.89
CA LEU A 54 -2.46 -6.38 -2.43
C LEU A 54 -3.90 -6.63 -1.94
N MET A 55 -4.89 -6.02 -2.62
CA MET A 55 -6.31 -6.25 -2.32
C MET A 55 -6.69 -7.73 -2.45
N GLU A 56 -6.22 -8.38 -3.51
CA GLU A 56 -6.49 -9.79 -3.78
C GLU A 56 -5.77 -10.72 -2.79
N GLU A 57 -4.52 -10.42 -2.44
CA GLU A 57 -3.77 -11.18 -1.44
C GLU A 57 -4.42 -11.09 -0.05
N VAL A 58 -4.79 -9.88 0.39
CA VAL A 58 -5.53 -9.68 1.66
C VAL A 58 -6.87 -10.41 1.65
N LEU A 59 -7.61 -10.33 0.53
CA LEU A 59 -8.87 -11.05 0.39
C LEU A 59 -8.69 -12.57 0.48
N LEU A 60 -7.66 -13.12 -0.17
CA LEU A 60 -7.36 -14.56 -0.14
C LEU A 60 -6.95 -15.05 1.25
N LEU A 61 -6.25 -14.24 2.05
CA LEU A 61 -5.94 -14.57 3.45
C LEU A 61 -7.21 -14.65 4.31
N GLY A 62 -8.24 -13.84 4.02
CA GLY A 62 -9.53 -13.86 4.72
C GLY A 62 -10.56 -14.83 4.16
N LEU A 63 -10.30 -15.47 3.01
CA LEU A 63 -11.24 -16.35 2.33
C LEU A 63 -11.29 -17.74 3.00
N LYS A 64 -12.47 -18.33 3.16
CA LYS A 64 -12.59 -19.76 3.48
C LYS A 64 -12.55 -20.60 2.20
N ASP A 65 -11.79 -21.69 2.23
CA ASP A 65 -11.45 -22.46 1.03
C ASP A 65 -12.69 -23.05 0.33
N ARG A 66 -13.65 -23.60 1.08
CA ARG A 66 -14.80 -24.31 0.52
C ARG A 66 -16.00 -23.41 0.27
N GLU A 67 -16.22 -22.46 1.15
CA GLU A 67 -17.41 -21.59 1.10
C GLU A 67 -17.27 -20.50 0.05
N GLY A 68 -16.03 -20.15 -0.36
CA GLY A 68 -15.80 -19.19 -1.44
C GLY A 68 -16.22 -17.76 -1.08
N TYR A 69 -16.34 -17.48 0.20
CA TYR A 69 -16.64 -16.17 0.77
C TYR A 69 -15.66 -15.87 1.90
N THR A 70 -15.39 -14.59 2.11
CA THR A 70 -14.68 -14.16 3.31
C THR A 70 -15.51 -14.47 4.53
N SER A 71 -14.87 -14.99 5.58
CA SER A 71 -15.55 -15.45 6.80
C SER A 71 -16.46 -14.39 7.38
N PHE A 72 -16.06 -13.12 7.32
CA PHE A 72 -16.87 -11.95 7.64
C PHE A 72 -16.34 -10.75 6.84
N TRP A 73 -17.17 -10.16 5.97
CA TRP A 73 -16.87 -8.84 5.40
C TRP A 73 -17.26 -7.79 6.45
N ASN A 74 -16.28 -7.11 7.03
CA ASN A 74 -16.44 -6.12 8.10
C ASN A 74 -15.81 -4.77 7.70
N ASP A 75 -15.91 -3.78 8.58
CA ASP A 75 -15.38 -2.44 8.32
C ASP A 75 -13.84 -2.44 8.25
N CYS A 76 -13.17 -3.30 9.03
CA CYS A 76 -11.70 -3.43 9.04
C CYS A 76 -11.17 -3.90 7.68
N ILE A 77 -11.68 -4.99 7.12
CA ILE A 77 -11.27 -5.46 5.78
C ILE A 77 -11.70 -4.46 4.70
N SER A 78 -12.86 -3.81 4.84
CA SER A 78 -13.30 -2.80 3.88
C SER A 78 -12.31 -1.64 3.79
N ALA A 79 -11.93 -1.05 4.93
CA ALA A 79 -10.95 0.03 5.01
C ALA A 79 -9.53 -0.44 4.62
N GLY A 80 -9.12 -1.62 5.08
CA GLY A 80 -7.84 -2.24 4.75
C GLY A 80 -7.65 -2.43 3.24
N LEU A 81 -8.69 -2.86 2.51
CA LEU A 81 -8.64 -2.96 1.05
C LEU A 81 -8.47 -1.60 0.35
N ARG A 82 -8.99 -0.50 0.91
CA ARG A 82 -8.73 0.86 0.37
C ARG A 82 -7.30 1.30 0.66
N GLY A 83 -6.77 0.95 1.83
CA GLY A 83 -5.35 1.09 2.14
C GLY A 83 -4.45 0.34 1.14
N CYS A 84 -4.84 -0.90 0.78
CA CYS A 84 -4.17 -1.68 -0.26
C CYS A 84 -4.15 -0.93 -1.59
N MET A 85 -5.28 -0.35 -2.01
CA MET A 85 -5.37 0.39 -3.28
C MET A 85 -4.42 1.59 -3.32
N LEU A 86 -4.34 2.37 -2.24
CA LEU A 86 -3.43 3.52 -2.17
C LEU A 86 -1.96 3.09 -2.22
N ILE A 87 -1.59 2.03 -1.50
CA ILE A 87 -0.22 1.49 -1.54
C ILE A 87 0.11 0.94 -2.94
N GLU A 88 -0.82 0.21 -3.55
CA GLU A 88 -0.65 -0.37 -4.89
C GLU A 88 -0.49 0.72 -5.96
N LEU A 89 -1.26 1.82 -5.88
CA LEU A 89 -1.08 2.99 -6.73
C LEU A 89 0.27 3.68 -6.51
N ALA A 90 0.73 3.76 -5.25
CA ALA A 90 2.01 4.37 -4.92
C ALA A 90 3.20 3.55 -5.42
N PHE A 91 3.17 2.22 -5.28
CA PHE A 91 4.20 1.33 -5.84
C PHE A 91 4.26 1.39 -7.36
N ARG A 92 3.12 1.63 -8.01
CA ARG A 92 3.04 1.87 -9.46
C ARG A 92 3.39 3.30 -9.86
N GLY A 93 3.85 4.16 -8.95
CA GLY A 93 4.20 5.56 -9.25
C GLY A 93 3.02 6.42 -9.74
N ARG A 94 1.78 6.04 -9.42
CA ARG A 94 0.58 6.79 -9.84
C ARG A 94 0.26 7.94 -8.89
N ILE A 95 0.60 7.77 -7.62
CA ILE A 95 0.42 8.77 -6.57
C ILE A 95 1.67 8.89 -5.70
N ALA A 96 1.83 10.03 -5.05
CA ALA A 96 2.86 10.28 -4.06
C ALA A 96 2.31 11.13 -2.92
N LEU A 97 3.05 11.25 -1.81
CA LEU A 97 2.65 12.11 -0.70
C LEU A 97 3.25 13.52 -0.90
N GLU A 98 2.47 14.57 -0.66
CA GLU A 98 2.93 15.97 -0.68
C GLU A 98 4.20 16.09 0.15
N SER A 99 5.25 16.78 -0.31
CA SER A 99 6.49 16.90 0.48
C SER A 99 6.24 17.54 1.85
N GLY A 100 6.94 17.07 2.89
CA GLY A 100 6.76 17.57 4.26
C GLY A 100 7.06 19.08 4.42
N GLY A 101 7.78 19.66 3.46
CA GLY A 101 8.12 21.08 3.38
C GLY A 101 8.94 21.59 4.56
N MET A 102 9.13 22.92 4.62
CA MET A 102 9.92 23.58 5.68
C MET A 102 9.33 23.38 7.08
N ARG A 103 8.03 23.09 7.19
CA ARG A 103 7.30 22.93 8.45
C ARG A 103 7.27 21.49 8.97
N ARG A 104 7.86 20.52 8.26
CA ARG A 104 7.86 19.09 8.64
C ARG A 104 6.47 18.60 9.03
N LYS A 105 5.50 18.73 8.11
CA LYS A 105 4.16 18.19 8.32
C LYS A 105 4.25 16.68 8.61
N SER A 106 3.46 16.19 9.57
CA SER A 106 3.30 14.76 9.84
C SER A 106 2.73 14.02 8.64
N LEU A 107 2.98 12.72 8.54
CA LEU A 107 2.44 11.86 7.47
C LEU A 107 0.93 12.00 7.31
N LEU A 108 0.19 11.99 8.43
CA LEU A 108 -1.27 12.08 8.43
C LEU A 108 -1.80 13.46 7.98
N ALA A 109 -1.01 14.52 8.12
CA ALA A 109 -1.41 15.87 7.71
C ALA A 109 -1.08 16.17 6.24
N ARG A 110 -0.20 15.37 5.63
CA ARG A 110 0.22 15.53 4.23
C ARG A 110 -0.85 15.02 3.28
N LYS A 111 -0.95 15.65 2.11
CA LYS A 111 -1.97 15.34 1.11
C LYS A 111 -1.45 14.36 0.07
N VAL A 112 -2.32 13.50 -0.45
CA VAL A 112 -2.01 12.65 -1.59
C VAL A 112 -1.96 13.52 -2.85
N THR A 113 -0.91 13.32 -3.65
CA THR A 113 -0.65 14.01 -4.91
C THR A 113 -0.73 13.02 -6.06
N PHE A 114 -1.42 13.42 -7.12
CA PHE A 114 -1.48 12.67 -8.36
C PHE A 114 -0.17 12.84 -9.15
N LYS A 115 0.34 11.74 -9.73
CA LYS A 115 1.60 11.72 -10.51
C LYS A 115 1.39 11.30 -11.96
N SER A 116 0.63 10.24 -12.22
CA SER A 116 0.45 9.66 -13.56
C SER A 116 -0.93 9.03 -13.72
N ASP A 117 -1.54 9.16 -14.90
CA ASP A 117 -2.80 8.52 -15.30
C ASP A 117 -2.60 7.29 -16.19
N ALA A 118 -1.37 6.78 -16.28
CA ALA A 118 -1.11 5.55 -17.02
C ALA A 118 -2.00 4.42 -16.47
N PRO A 119 -2.73 3.68 -17.32
CA PRO A 119 -3.62 2.63 -16.85
C PRO A 119 -2.86 1.59 -16.04
N THR A 120 -3.49 1.09 -14.99
CA THR A 120 -2.90 0.08 -14.10
C THR A 120 -3.24 -1.34 -14.52
N GLY A 121 -4.27 -1.51 -15.36
CA GLY A 121 -4.80 -2.82 -15.75
C GLY A 121 -5.74 -3.42 -14.71
N ASP A 122 -6.05 -2.71 -13.63
CA ASP A 122 -7.07 -3.07 -12.64
C ASP A 122 -8.12 -1.96 -12.57
N VAL A 123 -9.38 -2.34 -12.84
CA VAL A 123 -10.50 -1.40 -12.95
C VAL A 123 -10.74 -0.62 -11.65
N MET A 124 -10.50 -1.23 -10.47
CA MET A 124 -10.70 -0.56 -9.18
C MET A 124 -9.59 0.45 -8.90
N LEU A 125 -8.34 0.09 -9.22
CA LEU A 125 -7.22 1.02 -9.10
C LEU A 125 -7.38 2.21 -10.05
N ASP A 126 -7.82 1.96 -11.28
CA ASP A 126 -8.05 3.03 -12.28
C ASP A 126 -9.21 3.95 -11.88
N GLU A 127 -10.28 3.41 -11.27
CA GLU A 127 -11.38 4.20 -10.73
C GLU A 127 -10.95 5.06 -9.53
N ALA A 128 -10.21 4.47 -8.58
CA ALA A 128 -9.64 5.21 -7.45
C ALA A 128 -8.68 6.32 -7.91
N LEU A 129 -7.83 6.03 -8.90
CA LEU A 129 -6.91 7.00 -9.49
C LEU A 129 -7.66 8.14 -10.19
N LYS A 130 -8.74 7.82 -10.91
CA LYS A 130 -9.61 8.83 -11.53
C LYS A 130 -10.20 9.76 -10.48
N HIS A 131 -10.71 9.23 -9.38
CA HIS A 131 -11.21 10.04 -8.26
C HIS A 131 -10.13 10.97 -7.69
N ILE A 132 -8.91 10.46 -7.48
CA ILE A 132 -7.78 11.26 -7.00
C ILE A 132 -7.42 12.39 -7.98
N LYS A 133 -7.44 12.10 -9.29
CA LYS A 133 -7.17 13.07 -10.35
C LYS A 133 -8.23 14.17 -10.45
N GLU A 134 -9.51 13.80 -10.33
CA GLU A 134 -10.66 14.70 -10.52
C GLU A 134 -11.02 15.49 -9.26
N SER A 135 -10.47 15.13 -8.09
CA SER A 135 -10.77 15.83 -6.84
C SER A 135 -10.31 17.30 -6.90
N PRO A 136 -11.20 18.26 -6.62
CA PRO A 136 -10.85 19.69 -6.62
C PRO A 136 -9.96 20.06 -5.44
N THR A 137 -9.98 19.29 -4.36
CA THR A 137 -9.19 19.52 -3.15
C THR A 137 -8.26 18.33 -2.89
N PRO A 138 -6.96 18.57 -2.62
CA PRO A 138 -6.08 17.51 -2.15
C PRO A 138 -6.51 16.98 -0.78
N GLU A 139 -6.64 15.66 -0.67
CA GLU A 139 -7.08 14.96 0.54
C GLU A 139 -5.92 14.20 1.21
N THR A 140 -6.02 13.96 2.52
CA THR A 140 -5.06 13.11 3.24
C THR A 140 -5.28 11.64 2.90
N VAL A 141 -4.32 10.77 3.26
CA VAL A 141 -4.49 9.32 3.12
C VAL A 141 -5.73 8.81 3.86
N GLN A 142 -5.93 9.23 5.11
CA GLN A 142 -7.12 8.89 5.89
C GLN A 142 -8.42 9.31 5.18
N SER A 143 -8.49 10.57 4.73
CA SER A 143 -9.66 11.08 4.01
C SER A 143 -9.94 10.25 2.74
N TRP A 144 -8.91 9.87 1.98
CA TRP A 144 -9.09 8.99 0.83
C TRP A 144 -9.63 7.61 1.20
N ILE A 145 -9.16 6.99 2.28
CA ILE A 145 -9.69 5.70 2.75
C ILE A 145 -11.18 5.84 3.10
N GLU A 146 -11.55 6.87 3.88
CA GLU A 146 -12.95 7.13 4.26
C GLU A 146 -13.84 7.40 3.03
N LEU A 147 -13.35 8.21 2.07
CA LEU A 147 -14.08 8.54 0.85
C LEU A 147 -14.31 7.32 -0.05
N LEU A 148 -13.28 6.51 -0.29
CA LEU A 148 -13.36 5.32 -1.13
C LEU A 148 -14.17 4.18 -0.45
N SER A 149 -14.26 4.18 0.87
CA SER A 149 -15.13 3.29 1.65
C SER A 149 -16.58 3.78 1.73
N GLY A 150 -16.80 5.09 1.55
CA GLY A 150 -18.11 5.73 1.67
C GLY A 150 -18.51 6.08 3.11
N GLU A 151 -17.52 6.32 3.97
CA GLU A 151 -17.70 6.69 5.38
C GLU A 151 -17.89 8.22 5.57
N THR A 152 -17.90 8.97 4.47
CA THR A 152 -18.15 10.41 4.50
C THR A 152 -19.64 10.75 4.54
N TRP A 153 -19.99 11.79 5.30
CA TRP A 153 -21.33 12.37 5.32
C TRP A 153 -21.51 13.57 4.38
N ASN A 154 -20.47 13.97 3.65
CA ASN A 154 -20.55 15.12 2.74
C ASN A 154 -21.23 14.70 1.42
N PRO A 155 -22.43 15.24 1.09
CA PRO A 155 -23.16 14.85 -0.12
C PRO A 155 -22.38 15.07 -1.42
N LEU A 156 -21.54 16.10 -1.46
CA LEU A 156 -20.72 16.41 -2.63
C LEU A 156 -19.60 15.40 -2.86
N LYS A 157 -19.25 14.60 -1.85
CA LYS A 157 -18.15 13.63 -1.90
C LYS A 157 -18.62 12.17 -1.89
N LEU A 158 -19.92 11.91 -1.80
CA LEU A 158 -20.49 10.56 -1.83
C LEU A 158 -20.19 9.78 -3.12
N HIS A 159 -19.93 10.50 -4.22
CA HIS A 159 -19.63 9.89 -5.52
C HIS A 159 -18.23 9.26 -5.59
N PHE A 160 -17.37 9.46 -4.60
CA PHE A 160 -16.03 8.84 -4.52
C PHE A 160 -16.06 7.40 -4.01
N GLN A 161 -17.19 6.93 -3.46
CA GLN A 161 -17.28 5.59 -2.91
C GLN A 161 -17.13 4.53 -4.00
N LEU A 162 -16.17 3.62 -3.79
CA LEU A 162 -16.05 2.42 -4.61
C LEU A 162 -17.11 1.39 -4.19
N ARG A 163 -17.98 1.02 -5.13
CA ARG A 163 -19.07 0.07 -4.91
C ARG A 163 -18.71 -1.34 -5.39
N ASN A 164 -19.37 -2.32 -4.80
CA ASN A 164 -19.27 -3.74 -5.17
C ASN A 164 -17.83 -4.27 -5.18
N VAL A 165 -16.99 -3.79 -4.26
CA VAL A 165 -15.56 -4.13 -4.22
C VAL A 165 -15.35 -5.63 -4.02
N ARG A 166 -16.17 -6.26 -3.18
CA ARG A 166 -16.10 -7.70 -2.94
C ARG A 166 -16.35 -8.50 -4.23
N GLU A 167 -17.42 -8.19 -4.94
CA GLU A 167 -17.82 -8.86 -6.18
C GLU A 167 -16.78 -8.63 -7.29
N ARG A 168 -16.24 -7.41 -7.39
CA ARG A 168 -15.21 -7.06 -8.36
C ARG A 168 -13.89 -7.78 -8.09
N LEU A 169 -13.45 -7.87 -6.84
CA LEU A 169 -12.27 -8.65 -6.47
C LEU A 169 -12.46 -10.15 -6.73
N ALA A 170 -13.63 -10.70 -6.39
CA ALA A 170 -13.94 -12.09 -6.69
C ALA A 170 -13.88 -12.36 -8.21
N LYS A 171 -14.45 -11.45 -9.01
CA LYS A 171 -14.39 -11.53 -10.48
C LYS A 171 -12.94 -11.49 -10.98
N ASN A 172 -12.10 -10.58 -10.50
CA ASN A 172 -10.68 -10.52 -10.88
C ASN A 172 -9.95 -11.84 -10.54
N LEU A 173 -10.20 -12.39 -9.35
CA LEU A 173 -9.61 -13.67 -8.94
C LEU A 173 -10.12 -14.87 -9.76
N VAL A 174 -11.36 -14.83 -10.25
CA VAL A 174 -11.88 -15.82 -11.22
C VAL A 174 -11.20 -15.67 -12.57
N GLU A 175 -11.05 -14.45 -13.09
CA GLU A 175 -10.35 -14.18 -14.36
C GLU A 175 -8.87 -14.62 -14.29
N LYS A 176 -8.25 -14.53 -13.12
CA LYS A 176 -6.89 -15.01 -12.84
C LYS A 176 -6.81 -16.52 -12.56
N GLY A 177 -7.92 -17.24 -12.58
CA GLY A 177 -7.97 -18.69 -12.35
C GLY A 177 -7.64 -19.12 -10.92
N VAL A 178 -7.78 -18.22 -9.95
CA VAL A 178 -7.60 -18.52 -8.51
C VAL A 178 -8.89 -19.07 -7.90
N LEU A 179 -10.02 -18.45 -8.25
CA LEU A 179 -11.36 -18.86 -7.85
C LEU A 179 -12.12 -19.42 -9.07
N THR A 180 -13.21 -20.13 -8.81
CA THR A 180 -14.22 -20.46 -9.83
C THR A 180 -15.54 -19.77 -9.51
N THR A 181 -16.52 -19.92 -10.39
CA THR A 181 -17.90 -19.52 -10.13
C THR A 181 -18.77 -20.76 -10.06
N GLU A 182 -19.40 -20.99 -8.91
CA GLU A 182 -20.30 -22.11 -8.70
C GLU A 182 -21.67 -21.60 -8.26
N LYS A 183 -22.72 -22.05 -8.94
CA LYS A 183 -24.10 -21.81 -8.53
C LYS A 183 -24.49 -22.89 -7.52
N GLN A 184 -24.61 -22.52 -6.25
CA GLN A 184 -25.10 -23.39 -5.20
C GLN A 184 -26.62 -23.23 -5.06
N ASN A 185 -27.35 -24.34 -5.14
CA ASN A 185 -28.80 -24.34 -4.97
C ASN A 185 -29.12 -24.71 -3.51
N PHE A 186 -29.64 -23.75 -2.76
CA PHE A 186 -30.17 -23.98 -1.42
C PHE A 186 -31.66 -24.29 -1.53
N LEU A 187 -32.24 -24.86 -0.46
CA LEU A 187 -33.65 -25.28 -0.44
C LEU A 187 -34.63 -24.15 -0.82
N LEU A 188 -34.28 -22.89 -0.53
CA LEU A 188 -35.16 -21.73 -0.72
C LEU A 188 -34.64 -20.70 -1.72
N PHE A 189 -33.40 -20.81 -2.19
CA PHE A 189 -32.79 -19.83 -3.09
C PHE A 189 -31.53 -20.40 -3.75
N ASP A 190 -31.14 -19.82 -4.87
CA ASP A 190 -29.85 -20.09 -5.47
C ASP A 190 -28.86 -18.97 -5.11
N MET A 191 -27.60 -19.32 -4.87
CA MET A 191 -26.54 -18.38 -4.55
C MET A 191 -25.29 -18.67 -5.37
N THR A 192 -24.73 -17.64 -5.96
CA THR A 192 -23.46 -17.74 -6.69
C THR A 192 -22.29 -17.59 -5.71
N THR A 193 -21.47 -18.63 -5.63
CA THR A 193 -20.28 -18.75 -4.75
C THR A 193 -19.00 -18.72 -5.57
N HIS A 194 -17.90 -18.35 -4.92
CA HIS A 194 -16.58 -18.29 -5.55
C HIS A 194 -15.53 -19.14 -4.84
N PRO A 195 -15.66 -20.47 -4.85
CA PRO A 195 -14.74 -21.35 -4.12
C PRO A 195 -13.33 -21.31 -4.71
N LEU A 196 -12.35 -21.62 -3.86
CA LEU A 196 -10.94 -21.64 -4.22
C LEU A 196 -10.62 -22.89 -5.06
N THR A 197 -10.13 -22.69 -6.29
CA THR A 197 -9.67 -23.79 -7.16
C THR A 197 -8.16 -23.97 -7.07
N ASN A 198 -7.41 -22.86 -7.03
CA ASN A 198 -5.96 -22.90 -6.97
C ASN A 198 -5.43 -22.83 -5.53
N ASN A 199 -5.51 -23.96 -4.83
CA ASN A 199 -4.97 -24.10 -3.47
C ASN A 199 -3.47 -23.76 -3.38
N ASN A 200 -2.70 -24.03 -4.44
CA ASN A 200 -1.26 -23.79 -4.44
C ASN A 200 -0.91 -22.30 -4.34
N ILE A 201 -1.71 -21.41 -4.92
CA ILE A 201 -1.50 -19.95 -4.80
C ILE A 201 -1.72 -19.51 -3.36
N LYS A 202 -2.84 -19.90 -2.74
CA LYS A 202 -3.15 -19.53 -1.35
C LYS A 202 -2.12 -20.09 -0.36
N GLN A 203 -1.73 -21.36 -0.51
CA GLN A 203 -0.73 -21.96 0.37
C GLN A 203 0.64 -21.28 0.25
N ARG A 204 1.04 -20.86 -0.97
CA ARG A 204 2.28 -20.10 -1.16
C ARG A 204 2.19 -18.69 -0.56
N LEU A 205 1.04 -18.03 -0.68
CA LEU A 205 0.81 -16.74 -0.03
C LEU A 205 0.93 -16.85 1.50
N ILE A 206 0.26 -17.83 2.11
CA ILE A 206 0.35 -18.11 3.56
C ILE A 206 1.81 -18.37 3.94
N LYS A 207 2.50 -19.25 3.20
CA LYS A 207 3.91 -19.57 3.45
C LYS A 207 4.82 -18.35 3.32
N LYS A 208 4.59 -17.48 2.33
CA LYS A 208 5.36 -16.23 2.13
C LYS A 208 5.24 -15.32 3.36
N VAL A 209 4.02 -15.15 3.89
CA VAL A 209 3.76 -14.34 5.10
C VAL A 209 4.40 -14.99 6.34
N GLN A 210 4.23 -16.31 6.53
CA GLN A 210 4.83 -17.05 7.64
C GLN A 210 6.36 -16.96 7.63
N GLU A 211 7.01 -17.26 6.50
CA GLU A 211 8.48 -17.21 6.39
C GLU A 211 9.02 -15.82 6.69
N ALA A 212 8.33 -14.76 6.26
CA ALA A 212 8.75 -13.37 6.48
C ALA A 212 8.86 -13.01 7.98
N VAL A 213 7.97 -13.55 8.81
CA VAL A 213 7.97 -13.34 10.27
C VAL A 213 8.60 -14.49 11.04
N LEU A 214 9.10 -15.53 10.37
CA LEU A 214 9.77 -16.69 10.98
C LEU A 214 11.20 -16.84 10.46
N ASP A 215 11.42 -17.74 9.50
CA ASP A 215 12.75 -18.16 9.07
C ASP A 215 13.53 -17.07 8.34
N LYS A 216 12.83 -16.19 7.62
CA LYS A 216 13.40 -15.07 6.85
C LYS A 216 13.26 -13.73 7.57
N TRP A 217 12.99 -13.75 8.87
CA TRP A 217 12.83 -12.53 9.64
C TRP A 217 14.11 -11.68 9.64
N VAL A 218 13.94 -10.40 9.32
CA VAL A 218 15.00 -9.40 9.41
C VAL A 218 14.58 -8.33 10.42
N LYS A 219 15.49 -7.95 11.32
CA LYS A 219 15.22 -6.93 12.35
C LYS A 219 14.94 -5.54 11.79
N ASP A 220 15.50 -5.24 10.62
CA ASP A 220 15.28 -3.97 9.91
C ASP A 220 14.20 -4.18 8.84
N PRO A 221 13.00 -3.57 8.98
CA PRO A 221 11.89 -3.73 8.04
C PRO A 221 12.24 -3.29 6.63
N HIS A 222 13.17 -2.33 6.46
CA HIS A 222 13.56 -1.82 5.14
C HIS A 222 14.36 -2.84 4.31
N ARG A 223 14.81 -3.93 4.93
CA ARG A 223 15.46 -5.05 4.24
C ARG A 223 14.46 -6.12 3.78
N MET A 224 13.19 -6.00 4.18
CA MET A 224 12.11 -6.82 3.67
C MET A 224 11.62 -6.26 2.33
N GLU A 225 11.14 -7.13 1.44
CA GLU A 225 10.43 -6.73 0.23
C GLU A 225 9.27 -5.78 0.60
N ARG A 226 9.26 -4.57 0.02
CA ARG A 226 8.28 -3.50 0.36
C ARG A 226 6.83 -3.98 0.25
N ARG A 227 6.54 -4.76 -0.78
CA ARG A 227 5.22 -5.35 -1.01
C ARG A 227 4.82 -6.34 0.07
N LEU A 228 5.75 -7.18 0.52
CA LEU A 228 5.51 -8.14 1.60
C LEU A 228 5.32 -7.44 2.96
N LEU A 229 6.10 -6.38 3.21
CA LEU A 229 5.92 -5.54 4.40
C LEU A 229 4.53 -4.89 4.41
N ALA A 230 4.11 -4.30 3.28
CA ALA A 230 2.77 -3.73 3.14
C ALA A 230 1.67 -4.79 3.36
N LEU A 231 1.82 -5.98 2.78
CA LEU A 231 0.88 -7.08 2.96
C LEU A 231 0.73 -7.46 4.44
N ILE A 232 1.82 -7.52 5.22
CA ILE A 232 1.76 -7.85 6.65
C ILE A 232 0.95 -6.79 7.41
N TYR A 233 1.25 -5.51 7.21
CA TYR A 233 0.51 -4.42 7.87
C TYR A 233 -0.98 -4.41 7.49
N LEU A 234 -1.27 -4.55 6.20
CA LEU A 234 -2.64 -4.52 5.68
C LEU A 234 -3.45 -5.76 6.07
N ALA A 235 -2.83 -6.94 6.10
CA ALA A 235 -3.46 -8.16 6.58
C ALA A 235 -3.78 -8.06 8.08
N HIS A 236 -2.92 -7.42 8.86
CA HIS A 236 -3.18 -7.15 10.27
C HIS A 236 -4.31 -6.13 10.44
N SER A 237 -4.26 -4.99 9.75
CA SER A 237 -5.32 -3.96 9.86
C SER A 237 -6.68 -4.43 9.33
N SER A 238 -6.69 -5.43 8.44
CA SER A 238 -7.89 -6.07 7.91
C SER A 238 -8.39 -7.23 8.76
N ASP A 239 -7.74 -7.56 9.88
CA ASP A 239 -8.08 -8.68 10.76
C ASP A 239 -8.09 -10.05 10.07
N VAL A 240 -7.14 -10.28 9.16
CA VAL A 240 -7.01 -11.55 8.41
C VAL A 240 -5.65 -12.22 8.56
N ILE A 241 -4.68 -11.57 9.22
CA ILE A 241 -3.33 -12.11 9.37
C ILE A 241 -3.30 -13.38 10.23
N GLU A 242 -4.17 -13.49 11.25
CA GLU A 242 -4.22 -14.68 12.12
C GLU A 242 -4.59 -15.95 11.35
N ASN A 243 -5.35 -15.84 10.25
CA ASN A 243 -5.65 -16.99 9.37
C ASN A 243 -4.38 -17.59 8.75
N ALA A 244 -3.35 -16.77 8.51
CA ALA A 244 -2.06 -17.25 8.03
C ALA A 244 -1.26 -17.96 9.12
N PHE A 245 -1.51 -17.66 10.40
CA PHE A 245 -0.76 -18.22 11.53
C PHE A 245 -1.47 -19.38 12.22
N ALA A 246 -2.80 -19.52 12.06
CA ALA A 246 -3.57 -20.61 12.64
C ALA A 246 -3.01 -22.04 12.38
N PRO A 247 -2.36 -22.35 11.24
CA PRO A 247 -1.75 -23.66 11.01
C PRO A 247 -0.37 -23.88 11.67
N LEU A 248 0.21 -22.84 12.30
CA LEU A 248 1.54 -22.92 12.93
C LEU A 248 1.48 -23.69 14.26
N LEU A 249 2.64 -24.17 14.71
CA LEU A 249 2.81 -24.67 16.08
C LEU A 249 2.75 -23.51 17.09
N ASP A 250 2.31 -23.76 18.32
CA ASP A 250 2.14 -22.74 19.38
C ASP A 250 3.36 -21.82 19.54
N ASP A 251 4.57 -22.38 19.64
CA ASP A 251 5.82 -21.60 19.77
C ASP A 251 6.08 -20.69 18.54
N GLN A 252 5.75 -21.18 17.34
CA GLN A 252 5.90 -20.42 16.10
C GLN A 252 4.83 -19.35 15.98
N TYR A 253 3.59 -19.64 16.38
CA TYR A 253 2.49 -18.69 16.44
C TYR A 253 2.84 -17.51 17.35
N ASP A 254 3.29 -17.80 18.58
CA ASP A 254 3.68 -16.78 19.55
C ASP A 254 4.84 -15.92 19.05
N LEU A 255 5.83 -16.54 18.41
CA LEU A 255 6.96 -15.83 17.82
C LEU A 255 6.54 -14.94 16.64
N ALA A 256 5.68 -15.45 15.75
CA ALA A 256 5.14 -14.70 14.62
C ALA A 256 4.35 -13.48 15.10
N MET A 257 3.40 -13.68 16.04
CA MET A 257 2.60 -12.59 16.61
C MET A 257 3.44 -11.58 17.37
N LYS A 258 4.51 -12.02 18.05
CA LYS A 258 5.47 -11.12 18.69
C LYS A 258 6.20 -10.24 17.67
N ARG A 259 6.61 -10.79 16.53
CA ARG A 259 7.31 -10.06 15.47
C ARG A 259 6.39 -9.12 14.70
N VAL A 260 5.13 -9.50 14.46
CA VAL A 260 4.11 -8.59 13.94
C VAL A 260 3.90 -7.41 14.89
N ARG A 261 3.79 -7.66 16.21
CA ARG A 261 3.75 -6.57 17.20
C ARG A 261 4.98 -5.67 17.16
N GLN A 262 6.18 -6.24 17.00
CA GLN A 262 7.40 -5.44 16.83
C GLN A 262 7.36 -4.52 15.59
N LEU A 263 6.71 -4.93 14.50
CA LEU A 263 6.50 -4.07 13.33
C LEU A 263 5.47 -2.96 13.62
N LEU A 264 4.43 -3.27 14.38
CA LEU A 264 3.38 -2.30 14.74
C LEU A 264 3.86 -1.26 15.75
N ASP A 265 4.83 -1.60 16.59
CA ASP A 265 5.45 -0.69 17.57
C ASP A 265 6.42 0.32 16.93
N LEU A 266 6.71 0.20 15.63
CA LEU A 266 7.55 1.15 14.91
C LEU A 266 6.84 2.50 14.75
N ASP A 267 7.62 3.60 14.79
CA ASP A 267 7.08 4.94 14.51
C ASP A 267 7.08 5.20 13.00
N PRO A 268 5.89 5.29 12.35
CA PRO A 268 5.82 5.52 10.90
C PRO A 268 6.51 6.81 10.47
N GLU A 269 6.52 7.85 11.31
CA GLU A 269 7.16 9.14 10.99
C GLU A 269 8.67 9.00 10.89
N VAL A 270 9.28 8.12 11.69
CA VAL A 270 10.72 7.82 11.64
C VAL A 270 11.02 6.94 10.44
N GLU A 271 10.27 5.85 10.28
CA GLU A 271 10.51 4.87 9.22
C GLU A 271 10.30 5.47 7.82
N SER A 272 9.38 6.42 7.64
CA SER A 272 9.18 7.10 6.36
C SER A 272 10.35 7.98 5.91
N THR A 273 11.23 8.38 6.84
CA THR A 273 12.40 9.23 6.51
C THR A 273 13.62 8.43 6.08
N LYS A 274 13.58 7.10 6.22
CA LYS A 274 14.69 6.23 5.82
C LYS A 274 14.83 6.20 4.29
N PRO A 275 16.04 5.97 3.76
CA PRO A 275 16.27 5.86 2.33
C PRO A 275 15.36 4.81 1.69
N ASN A 276 14.85 5.10 0.49
CA ASN A 276 13.99 4.21 -0.31
C ASN A 276 12.65 3.83 0.36
N ALA A 277 12.26 4.51 1.43
CA ALA A 277 10.94 4.34 2.04
C ALA A 277 9.84 4.88 1.12
N ASN A 278 8.72 4.16 1.01
CA ASN A 278 7.53 4.69 0.36
C ASN A 278 6.68 5.44 1.39
N GLU A 279 6.59 6.77 1.27
CA GLU A 279 5.89 7.60 2.26
C GLU A 279 4.38 7.33 2.30
N ILE A 280 3.77 6.93 1.17
CA ILE A 280 2.35 6.55 1.15
C ILE A 280 2.12 5.27 1.96
N LEU A 281 3.00 4.27 1.83
CA LEU A 281 2.95 3.07 2.68
C LEU A 281 2.92 3.44 4.15
N TRP A 282 3.88 4.24 4.60
CA TRP A 282 3.95 4.62 6.01
C TRP A 282 2.81 5.53 6.46
N ALA A 283 2.28 6.38 5.58
CA ALA A 283 1.07 7.16 5.88
C ALA A 283 -0.19 6.29 6.00
N VAL A 284 -0.31 5.23 5.18
CA VAL A 284 -1.38 4.23 5.32
C VAL A 284 -1.21 3.45 6.62
N VAL A 285 0.01 2.99 6.94
CA VAL A 285 0.30 2.33 8.23
C VAL A 285 -0.07 3.24 9.40
N ALA A 286 0.35 4.51 9.36
CA ALA A 286 0.04 5.50 10.38
C ALA A 286 -1.47 5.69 10.58
N THR A 287 -2.27 5.55 9.52
CA THR A 287 -3.74 5.69 9.57
C THR A 287 -4.40 4.51 10.30
N PHE A 288 -3.81 3.32 10.26
CA PHE A 288 -4.35 2.14 10.94
C PHE A 288 -3.80 1.93 12.35
N THR A 289 -2.69 2.59 12.71
CA THR A 289 -2.03 2.44 14.02
C THR A 289 -2.35 3.56 15.01
N LYS A 290 -2.79 4.74 14.54
CA LYS A 290 -3.08 5.93 15.35
C LYS A 290 -4.56 6.24 15.34
#